data_AF-A0A0P0US60-F1
#
_entry.id   AF-A0A0P0US60-F1
#
_cell.length_a   1.000
_cell.length_b   1.000
_cell.length_c   1.000
_cell.angle_alpha   90.00
_cell.angle_beta   90.00
_cell.angle_gamma   90.00
#
_symmetry.space_group_name_H-M   'P 1'
#
loop_
_entity.id
_entity.type
_entity.pdbx_description
1 polymer ?
#
loop_
_entity_poly.entity_id
_entity_poly.type
_entity_poly.pdbx_seq_one_letter_code
_entity_poly.pdbx_strand_id
1 'polypeptide(L)' 'MSCCNTKINEKILCYCFNISENAYLEALEAGKGAVLKDFVVFQTKYNYCNCENLNPAKHCCLKDFKTIERARSK' A
#
# COMPACT_ATOMS: atom_id res chain seq x y z
N MET A 1 9.94 21.11 -19.64
CA MET A 1 9.51 20.54 -18.34
C MET A 1 10.40 19.36 -18.02
N SER A 2 11.31 19.52 -17.05
CA SER A 2 12.20 18.45 -16.61
C SER A 2 11.50 17.67 -15.51
N CYS A 3 11.07 16.44 -15.79
CA CYS A 3 10.34 15.60 -14.83
C CYS A 3 10.87 14.17 -14.80
N CYS A 4 12.17 13.97 -15.06
CA CYS A 4 12.76 12.63 -15.06
C CYS A 4 13.92 12.54 -14.09
N ASN A 5 13.87 11.47 -13.28
CA ASN A 5 14.94 10.93 -12.43
C ASN A 5 15.23 11.64 -11.11
N THR A 6 14.31 11.50 -10.17
CA THR A 6 14.74 11.09 -8.82
C THR A 6 14.09 9.74 -8.58
N LYS A 7 14.84 8.64 -8.76
CA LYS A 7 14.42 7.36 -8.18
C LYS A 7 14.54 7.50 -6.67
N ILE A 8 13.52 8.12 -6.06
CA ILE A 8 13.26 7.91 -4.66
C ILE A 8 12.92 6.43 -4.59
N ASN A 9 13.73 5.63 -3.89
CA ASN A 9 13.39 4.25 -3.59
C ASN A 9 12.18 4.28 -2.64
N GLU A 10 11.01 4.57 -3.20
CA GLU A 10 9.76 4.56 -2.46
C GLU A 10 9.48 3.13 -2.05
N LYS A 11 9.35 2.92 -0.74
CA LYS A 11 8.99 1.63 -0.19
C LYS A 11 7.58 1.30 -0.67
N ILE A 12 7.45 0.25 -1.46
CA ILE A 12 6.15 -0.24 -1.94
C ILE A 12 5.45 -0.97 -0.80
N LEU A 13 4.24 -0.50 -0.45
CA LEU A 13 3.37 -1.13 0.53
C LEU A 13 2.56 -2.25 -0.11
N CYS A 14 1.99 -2.02 -1.30
CA CYS A 14 1.23 -3.04 -2.01
C CYS A 14 1.65 -3.18 -3.47
N TYR A 15 2.37 -4.27 -3.75
CA TYR A 15 2.93 -4.58 -5.07
C TYR A 15 1.85 -4.85 -6.14
N CYS A 16 0.70 -5.43 -5.78
CA CYS A 16 -0.38 -5.70 -6.73
C CYS A 16 -0.99 -4.44 -7.36
N PHE A 17 -1.05 -3.35 -6.59
CA PHE A 17 -1.73 -2.12 -6.99
C PHE A 17 -0.79 -0.92 -7.05
N ASN A 18 0.53 -1.18 -7.00
CA ASN A 18 1.57 -0.16 -7.00
C ASN A 18 1.34 0.98 -5.98
N ILE A 19 0.91 0.62 -4.77
CA ILE A 19 0.70 1.59 -3.68
C ILE A 19 1.99 1.69 -2.88
N SER A 20 2.58 2.89 -2.83
CA SER A 20 3.72 3.16 -1.95
C SER A 20 3.28 3.40 -0.52
N GLU A 21 4.19 3.17 0.44
CA GLU A 21 3.96 3.47 1.85
C GLU A 21 3.66 4.97 2.03
N ASN A 22 4.39 5.83 1.33
CA ASN A 22 4.16 7.28 1.37
C ASN A 22 2.76 7.66 0.88
N ALA A 23 2.30 7.08 -0.24
CA ALA A 23 0.94 7.33 -0.73
C ALA A 23 -0.14 6.93 0.29
N TYR A 24 0.08 5.83 1.04
CA TYR A 24 -0.85 5.45 2.10
C TYR A 24 -0.79 6.40 3.31
N LEU A 25 0.39 6.86 3.70
CA LEU A 25 0.56 7.84 4.78
C LEU A 25 -0.12 9.17 4.43
N GLU A 26 0.06 9.68 3.21
CA GLU A 26 -0.62 10.87 2.71
C GLU A 26 -2.14 10.69 2.70
N ALA A 27 -2.63 9.51 2.31
CA ALA A 27 -4.05 9.19 2.37
C ALA A 27 -4.58 9.18 3.81
N LEU A 28 -3.80 8.71 4.79
CA LEU A 28 -4.18 8.76 6.21
C LEU A 28 -4.30 10.21 6.70
N GLU A 29 -3.34 11.08 6.38
CA GLU A 29 -3.40 12.51 6.72
C GLU A 29 -4.62 13.20 6.11
N ALA A 30 -4.99 12.82 4.89
CA ALA A 30 -6.16 13.33 4.19
C ALA A 30 -7.49 12.70 4.65
N GLY A 31 -7.50 11.82 5.65
CA GLY A 31 -8.70 11.11 6.11
C GLY A 31 -9.25 10.07 5.12
N LYS A 32 -8.46 9.68 4.11
CA LYS A 32 -8.81 8.75 3.04
C LYS A 32 -8.16 7.37 3.17
N GLY A 33 -7.37 7.13 4.22
CA GLY A 33 -6.68 5.85 4.41
C GLY A 33 -7.62 4.64 4.41
N ALA A 34 -8.79 4.76 5.05
CA ALA A 34 -9.81 3.70 5.05
C ALA A 34 -10.26 3.34 3.63
N VAL A 35 -10.54 4.33 2.78
CA VAL A 35 -10.97 4.11 1.38
C VAL A 35 -9.91 3.36 0.58
N LEU A 36 -8.64 3.76 0.71
CA LEU A 36 -7.55 3.10 -0.02
C LEU A 36 -7.37 1.64 0.44
N LYS A 37 -7.45 1.39 1.75
CA LYS A 37 -7.38 0.05 2.32
C LYS A 37 -8.57 -0.81 1.91
N ASP A 38 -9.78 -0.26 1.95
CA ASP A 38 -11.01 -0.98 1.57
C ASP A 38 -11.01 -1.36 0.09
N PHE A 39 -10.44 -0.52 -0.78
CA PHE A 39 -10.16 -0.88 -2.17
C PHE A 39 -9.28 -2.14 -2.23
N VAL A 40 -8.15 -2.17 -1.52
CA VAL A 40 -7.24 -3.33 -1.51
C VAL A 40 -7.93 -4.58 -0.95
N VAL A 41 -8.69 -4.44 0.13
CA VAL A 41 -9.48 -5.54 0.73
C VAL A 41 -10.50 -6.09 -0.28
N PHE A 42 -11.23 -5.21 -0.97
CA PHE A 42 -12.17 -5.62 -2.00
C PHE A 42 -11.46 -6.40 -3.11
N GLN A 43 -10.42 -5.83 -3.72
CA GLN A 43 -9.71 -6.47 -4.84
C GLN A 43 -9.11 -7.83 -4.45
N THR A 44 -8.55 -7.94 -3.23
CA THR A 44 -8.01 -9.21 -2.72
C THR A 44 -9.09 -10.25 -2.44
N LYS A 45 -10.27 -9.84 -1.95
CA LYS A 45 -11.42 -10.75 -1.72
C LYS A 45 -11.90 -11.40 -3.03
N TYR A 46 -11.79 -10.70 -4.16
CA TYR A 46 -12.13 -11.22 -5.48
C TYR A 46 -10.95 -11.88 -6.21
N ASN A 47 -9.85 -12.17 -5.50
CA ASN A 47 -8.65 -12.81 -6.05
C ASN A 47 -8.00 -12.04 -7.23
N TYR A 48 -8.18 -10.72 -7.32
CA TYR A 48 -7.53 -9.88 -8.33
C TYR A 48 -6.04 -9.59 -8.04
N CYS A 49 -5.50 -10.17 -6.97
CA CYS A 49 -4.11 -9.98 -6.55
C CYS A 49 -3.52 -11.32 -6.11
N ASN A 50 -2.37 -11.67 -6.68
CA ASN A 50 -1.57 -12.80 -6.23
C ASN A 50 -0.41 -12.30 -5.35
N CYS A 51 -0.73 -12.07 -4.07
CA CYS A 51 0.20 -11.54 -3.09
C CYS A 51 1.45 -12.41 -2.90
N GLU A 52 1.29 -13.73 -2.93
CA GLU A 52 2.39 -14.68 -2.68
C GLU A 52 3.43 -14.64 -3.81
N ASN A 53 3.01 -14.34 -5.04
CA ASN A 53 3.92 -14.20 -6.16
C ASN A 53 4.48 -12.79 -6.31
N LEU A 54 3.65 -11.76 -6.11
CA LEU A 54 4.02 -10.37 -6.39
C LEU A 54 4.70 -9.66 -5.22
N ASN A 55 4.36 -9.98 -3.97
CA ASN A 55 5.01 -9.38 -2.81
C ASN A 55 6.29 -10.16 -2.45
N PRO A 56 7.48 -9.55 -2.43
CA PRO A 56 8.72 -10.20 -2.02
C PRO A 56 8.64 -10.84 -0.62
N ALA A 57 7.84 -10.27 0.28
CA ALA A 57 7.62 -10.80 1.62
C ALA A 57 6.66 -12.02 1.68
N LYS A 58 6.15 -12.48 0.53
CA LYS A 58 5.31 -13.69 0.39
C LYS A 58 4.02 -13.66 1.22
N HIS A 59 3.46 -12.47 1.44
CA HIS A 59 2.17 -12.28 2.11
C HIS A 59 1.40 -11.10 1.51
N CYS A 60 0.09 -11.01 1.78
CA CYS A 60 -0.68 -9.85 1.33
C CYS A 60 -0.33 -8.59 2.11
N CYS A 61 -0.21 -7.49 1.38
CA CYS A 61 0.07 -6.15 1.88
C CYS A 61 -0.91 -5.71 2.99
N LEU A 62 -2.12 -6.30 3.06
CA LEU A 62 -3.11 -6.07 4.13
C LEU A 62 -2.54 -6.23 5.56
N LYS A 63 -1.53 -7.08 5.75
CA LYS A 63 -0.84 -7.21 7.04
C LYS A 63 -0.03 -5.95 7.37
N ASP A 64 0.59 -5.35 6.37
CA ASP A 64 1.43 -4.16 6.51
C ASP A 64 0.57 -2.90 6.73
N PHE A 65 -0.58 -2.79 6.05
CA PHE A 65 -1.60 -1.76 6.34
C PHE A 65 -1.96 -1.73 7.84
N LYS A 66 -2.27 -2.89 8.42
CA LYS A 66 -2.58 -3.00 9.87
C LYS A 66 -1.40 -2.63 10.76
N THR A 67 -0.18 -2.89 10.32
CA THR A 67 1.04 -2.57 11.08
C THR A 67 1.25 -1.07 11.14
N ILE A 68 1.10 -0.37 10.01
CA ILE A 68 1.21 1.10 9.93
C ILE A 68 0.15 1.77 10.80
N GLU A 69 -1.12 1.35 10.69
CA GLU A 69 -2.22 1.91 11.49
C GLU A 69 -1.93 1.81 13.01
N ARG A 70 -1.50 0.64 13.48
CA ARG A 70 -1.15 0.41 14.89
C ARG A 70 0.02 1.26 15.36
N ALA A 71 0.98 1.55 14.48
CA ALA A 71 2.11 2.40 14.81
C ALA A 71 1.70 3.87 14.98
N ARG A 72 0.62 4.32 14.34
CA ARG A 72 0.12 5.71 14.42
C ARG A 72 -1.00 5.94 15.44
N SER A 73 -1.61 4.89 15.97
CA SER A 73 -2.56 4.99 17.09
C SER A 73 -1.88 5.07 18.47
N LYS A 74 -0.55 5.12 18.51
CA LYS A 74 0.25 5.43 19.71
C LYS A 74 0.67 6.89 19.68
#